data_AF-A0A7X5DCY9-F1
#
_entry.id   AF-A0A7X5DCY9-F1
#
_cell.length_a   1.000
_cell.length_b   1.000
_cell.length_c   1.000
_cell.angle_alpha   90.00
_cell.angle_beta   90.00
_cell.angle_gamma   90.00
#
_symmetry.space_group_name_H-M   'P 1'
#
loop_
_entity.id
_entity.type
_entity.pdbx_description
1 polymer ?
#
loop_
_entity_poly.entity_id
_entity_poly.type
_entity_poly.pdbx_seq_one_letter_code
_entity_poly.pdbx_strand_id
1 'polypeptide(L)'
;MPIRIPDALPATAALESENIFVMTEHRAMHQDIRPLRVLLLNLMPTKITTETQILRRLSNTPIQVEVELLQTASHDAKNTAAEHLEAFYTTFDEVRDEHFDGLIITGAPVEKLDFEEVDYWPELCEIMEWSKTHVHSTLHICWGAQAGIYHHYGVPKHALPEKMFG
;
A
#
# COMPACT_ATOMS: atom_id res chain seq x y z
N MET A 1 -11.15 -13.01 -9.29
CA MET A 1 -10.60 -13.98 -10.26
C MET A 1 -11.52 -14.02 -11.47
N PRO A 2 -10.99 -14.09 -12.70
CA PRO A 2 -11.82 -14.10 -13.90
C PRO A 2 -12.70 -15.35 -13.95
N ILE A 3 -13.86 -15.22 -14.59
CA ILE A 3 -14.69 -16.38 -14.92
C ILE A 3 -14.09 -17.03 -16.17
N ARG A 4 -13.82 -18.35 -16.08
CA ARG A 4 -13.42 -19.16 -17.24
C ARG A 4 -14.66 -19.45 -18.07
N ILE A 5 -14.64 -19.10 -19.35
CA ILE A 5 -15.71 -19.43 -20.29
C ILE A 5 -15.12 -20.07 -21.55
N PRO A 6 -15.91 -20.89 -22.28
CA PRO A 6 -15.50 -21.41 -23.58
C PRO A 6 -15.19 -20.29 -24.56
N ASP A 7 -14.12 -20.46 -25.35
CA ASP A 7 -13.63 -19.45 -26.30
C ASP A 7 -14.66 -19.04 -27.35
N ALA A 8 -15.64 -19.91 -27.64
CA ALA A 8 -16.71 -19.66 -28.60
C ALA A 8 -17.99 -19.07 -27.97
N LEU A 9 -18.01 -18.74 -26.67
CA LEU A 9 -19.21 -18.24 -26.01
C LEU A 9 -19.53 -16.80 -26.48
N PRO A 10 -20.70 -16.53 -27.06
CA PRO A 10 -21.05 -15.18 -27.54
C PRO A 10 -21.07 -14.11 -26.44
N ALA A 11 -21.21 -14.52 -25.17
CA ALA A 11 -21.18 -13.63 -24.02
C ALA A 11 -19.83 -12.92 -23.81
N THR A 12 -18.74 -13.43 -24.41
CA THR A 12 -17.39 -12.82 -24.30
C THR A 12 -17.42 -11.34 -24.70
N ALA A 13 -17.96 -11.02 -25.87
CA ALA A 13 -18.00 -9.66 -26.39
C ALA A 13 -18.88 -8.73 -25.55
N ALA A 14 -19.99 -9.23 -25.00
CA ALA A 14 -20.87 -8.46 -24.12
C ALA A 14 -20.16 -8.11 -22.80
N LEU A 15 -19.55 -9.10 -22.16
CA LEU A 15 -18.83 -8.93 -20.89
C LEU A 15 -17.59 -8.01 -21.05
N GLU A 16 -16.82 -8.16 -22.13
CA GLU A 16 -15.69 -7.26 -22.42
C GLU A 16 -16.15 -5.80 -22.61
N SER A 17 -17.32 -5.59 -23.23
CA SER A 17 -17.88 -4.24 -23.40
C SER A 17 -18.34 -3.59 -22.08
N GLU A 18 -18.56 -4.40 -21.05
CA GLU A 18 -18.90 -3.97 -19.69
C GLU A 18 -17.67 -3.81 -18.77
N ASN A 19 -16.44 -3.87 -19.34
CA ASN A 19 -15.17 -3.93 -18.59
C ASN A 19 -15.07 -5.14 -17.63
N ILE A 20 -15.86 -6.18 -17.87
CA ILE A 20 -15.74 -7.44 -17.13
C ILE A 20 -14.63 -8.24 -17.81
N PHE A 21 -13.55 -8.50 -17.07
CA PHE A 21 -12.43 -9.26 -17.60
C PHE A 21 -12.80 -10.73 -17.77
N VAL A 22 -12.88 -11.16 -19.03
CA VAL A 22 -13.18 -12.53 -19.43
C VAL A 22 -11.90 -13.25 -19.82
N MET A 23 -11.77 -14.51 -19.45
CA MET A 23 -10.59 -15.31 -19.75
C MET A 23 -10.97 -16.57 -20.52
N THR A 24 -10.36 -16.71 -21.69
CA THR A 24 -10.43 -17.90 -22.55
C THR A 24 -9.80 -19.11 -21.86
N GLU A 25 -10.26 -20.31 -22.18
CA GLU A 25 -9.81 -21.54 -21.53
C GLU A 25 -8.32 -21.79 -21.73
N HIS A 26 -7.80 -21.46 -22.91
CA HIS A 26 -6.39 -21.59 -23.24
C HIS A 26 -5.50 -20.69 -22.37
N ARG A 27 -5.96 -19.48 -22.03
CA ARG A 27 -5.21 -18.53 -21.18
C ARG A 27 -5.29 -18.91 -19.69
N ALA A 28 -6.43 -19.44 -19.25
CA ALA A 28 -6.62 -19.91 -17.88
C ALA A 28 -5.68 -21.09 -17.52
N MET A 29 -5.40 -21.99 -18.49
CA MET A 29 -4.55 -23.16 -18.30
C MET A 29 -3.06 -22.85 -18.15
N HIS A 30 -2.62 -21.64 -18.54
CA HIS A 30 -1.21 -21.22 -18.51
C HIS A 30 -0.94 -20.12 -17.48
N GLN A 31 -1.85 -19.88 -16.54
CA GLN A 31 -1.61 -18.90 -15.50
C GLN A 31 -0.59 -19.42 -14.50
N ASP A 32 0.51 -18.70 -14.37
CA ASP A 32 1.45 -18.84 -13.25
C ASP A 32 1.12 -17.76 -12.22
N ILE A 33 0.21 -18.07 -11.31
CA ILE A 33 -0.21 -17.15 -10.24
C ILE A 33 0.80 -17.28 -9.09
N ARG A 34 1.83 -16.44 -9.11
CA ARG A 34 2.77 -16.30 -7.99
C ARG A 34 2.15 -15.52 -6.83
N PRO A 35 2.68 -15.66 -5.59
CA PRO A 35 2.34 -14.77 -4.49
C PRO A 35 2.62 -13.31 -4.84
N LEU A 36 1.75 -12.41 -4.38
CA LEU A 36 1.96 -10.97 -4.47
C LEU A 36 2.76 -10.49 -3.26
N ARG A 37 3.79 -9.68 -3.49
CA ARG A 37 4.57 -9.04 -2.43
C ARG A 37 4.02 -7.65 -2.15
N VAL A 38 3.63 -7.40 -0.92
CA VAL A 38 3.06 -6.12 -0.48
C VAL A 38 3.89 -5.55 0.67
N LEU A 39 4.42 -4.35 0.47
CA LEU A 39 5.11 -3.59 1.51
C LEU A 39 4.10 -2.72 2.27
N LEU A 40 4.19 -2.69 3.60
CA LEU A 40 3.33 -1.86 4.45
C LEU A 40 4.17 -0.87 5.26
N LEU A 41 4.21 0.39 4.82
CA LEU A 41 4.80 1.49 5.58
C LEU A 41 3.83 1.97 6.66
N ASN A 42 4.04 1.49 7.89
CA ASN A 42 3.15 1.74 9.02
C ASN A 42 3.61 2.93 9.87
N LEU A 43 3.06 4.11 9.58
CA LEU A 43 3.30 5.39 10.26
C LEU A 43 2.34 5.63 11.44
N MET A 44 1.45 4.67 11.74
CA MET A 44 0.49 4.81 12.82
C MET A 44 1.16 4.61 14.19
N PRO A 45 0.73 5.33 15.25
CA PRO A 45 1.24 5.13 16.59
C PRO A 45 0.85 3.75 17.17
N THR A 46 -0.33 3.25 16.80
CA THR A 46 -0.85 1.95 17.25
C THR A 46 -0.54 0.86 16.24
N LYS A 47 0.76 0.53 16.07
CA LYS A 47 1.25 -0.33 14.98
C LYS A 47 0.52 -1.68 14.87
N ILE A 48 0.46 -2.44 15.96
CA ILE A 48 -0.18 -3.79 16.00
C ILE A 48 -1.68 -3.73 15.61
N THR A 49 -2.40 -2.71 16.07
CA THR A 49 -3.82 -2.52 15.73
C THR A 49 -3.97 -2.25 14.23
N THR A 50 -3.13 -1.36 13.68
CA THR A 50 -3.13 -1.03 12.25
C THR A 50 -2.74 -2.22 11.39
N GLU A 51 -1.70 -2.98 11.77
CA GLU A 51 -1.31 -4.24 11.13
C GLU A 51 -2.50 -5.19 11.06
N THR A 52 -3.15 -5.45 12.20
CA THR A 52 -4.31 -6.35 12.28
C THR A 52 -5.46 -5.90 11.37
N GLN A 53 -5.73 -4.60 11.30
CA GLN A 53 -6.80 -4.05 10.47
C GLN A 53 -6.50 -4.23 8.97
N ILE A 54 -5.27 -3.94 8.55
CA ILE A 54 -4.86 -4.02 7.14
C ILE A 54 -4.73 -5.48 6.70
N LEU A 55 -4.04 -6.32 7.48
CA LEU A 55 -3.86 -7.74 7.17
C LEU A 55 -5.19 -8.48 7.07
N ARG A 56 -6.19 -8.13 7.91
CA ARG A 56 -7.56 -8.68 7.80
C ARG A 56 -8.24 -8.34 6.48
N ARG A 57 -7.94 -7.20 5.86
CA ARG A 57 -8.48 -6.83 4.54
C ARG A 57 -7.72 -7.54 3.43
N LEU A 58 -6.40 -7.60 3.52
CA LEU A 58 -5.56 -8.32 2.56
C LEU A 58 -5.82 -9.83 2.56
N SER A 59 -6.25 -10.41 3.68
CA SER A 59 -6.56 -11.85 3.78
C SER A 59 -7.87 -12.27 3.08
N ASN A 60 -8.66 -11.32 2.56
CA ASN A 60 -9.97 -11.61 1.95
C ASN A 60 -9.88 -11.75 0.42
N THR A 61 -8.90 -12.52 -0.06
CA THR A 61 -8.68 -12.81 -1.48
C THR A 61 -8.12 -14.23 -1.63
N PRO A 62 -8.42 -14.95 -2.72
CA PRO A 62 -7.82 -16.26 -2.99
C PRO A 62 -6.35 -16.18 -3.44
N ILE A 63 -5.81 -14.98 -3.65
CA ILE A 63 -4.40 -14.78 -4.05
C ILE A 63 -3.52 -14.81 -2.79
N GLN A 64 -2.40 -15.52 -2.84
CA GLN A 64 -1.41 -15.47 -1.76
C GLN A 64 -0.74 -14.09 -1.71
N VAL A 65 -0.73 -13.47 -0.52
CA VAL A 65 -0.10 -12.16 -0.30
C VAL A 65 0.97 -12.31 0.77
N GLU A 66 2.21 -11.98 0.41
CA GLU A 66 3.35 -11.88 1.31
C GLU A 66 3.48 -10.41 1.74
N VAL A 67 3.44 -10.17 3.05
CA VAL A 67 3.47 -8.81 3.59
C VAL A 67 4.75 -8.59 4.38
N GLU A 68 5.47 -7.53 4.04
CA GLU A 68 6.62 -7.03 4.77
C GLU A 68 6.28 -5.69 5.42
N LEU A 69 6.67 -5.51 6.68
CA LEU A 69 6.37 -4.30 7.46
C LEU A 69 7.55 -3.35 7.40
N LEU A 70 7.34 -2.14 6.90
CA LEU A 70 8.34 -1.10 6.79
C LEU A 70 8.15 -0.05 7.89
N GLN A 71 9.25 0.35 8.52
CA GLN A 71 9.31 1.51 9.41
C GLN A 71 10.32 2.52 8.89
N THR A 72 10.11 3.79 9.24
CA THR A 72 11.09 4.85 9.03
C THR A 72 12.22 4.71 10.03
N ALA A 73 13.46 4.69 9.56
CA ALA A 73 14.64 4.56 10.41
C ALA A 73 14.85 5.80 11.29
N SER A 74 14.35 6.97 10.87
CA SER A 74 14.53 8.23 11.58
C SER A 74 13.60 8.45 12.78
N HIS A 75 12.60 7.58 13.02
CA HIS A 75 11.53 7.82 13.98
C HIS A 75 11.43 6.75 15.09
N ASP A 76 11.61 7.18 16.34
CA ASP A 76 11.38 6.33 17.51
C ASP A 76 9.88 6.14 17.79
N ALA A 77 9.39 4.92 17.55
CA ALA A 77 8.01 4.57 17.85
C ALA A 77 7.74 4.52 19.37
N LYS A 78 7.15 5.59 19.92
CA LYS A 78 6.92 5.73 21.38
C LYS A 78 5.91 4.75 21.99
N ASN A 79 5.05 4.12 21.17
CA ASN A 79 3.91 3.32 21.61
C ASN A 79 4.01 1.83 21.23
N THR A 80 5.17 1.37 20.76
CA THR A 80 5.37 -0.03 20.36
C THR A 80 6.64 -0.56 21.03
N ALA A 81 6.59 -1.80 21.50
CA ALA A 81 7.74 -2.45 22.12
C ALA A 81 8.88 -2.60 21.08
N ALA A 82 10.11 -2.28 21.47
CA ALA A 82 11.26 -2.35 20.57
C ALA A 82 11.44 -3.77 20.00
N GLU A 83 11.14 -4.79 20.81
CA GLU A 83 11.23 -6.19 20.41
C GLU A 83 10.28 -6.55 19.25
N HIS A 84 9.11 -5.89 19.14
CA HIS A 84 8.19 -6.10 18.02
C HIS A 84 8.74 -5.48 16.73
N LEU A 85 9.36 -4.31 16.84
CA LEU A 85 9.95 -3.62 15.68
C LEU A 85 11.15 -4.40 15.16
N GLU A 86 12.07 -4.79 16.05
CA GLU A 86 13.26 -5.55 15.67
C GLU A 86 12.93 -6.92 15.06
N ALA A 87 11.86 -7.58 15.52
CA ALA A 87 11.51 -8.91 15.04
C ALA A 87 10.75 -8.92 13.70
N PHE A 88 9.99 -7.87 13.40
CA PHE A 88 9.00 -7.90 12.31
C PHE A 88 9.10 -6.75 11.31
N TYR A 89 9.85 -5.68 11.61
CA TYR A 89 9.98 -4.54 10.73
C TYR A 89 11.34 -4.50 10.03
N THR A 90 11.31 -4.19 8.75
CA THR A 90 12.46 -3.82 7.93
C THR A 90 12.56 -2.31 7.82
N THR A 91 13.70 -1.83 7.37
CA THR A 91 13.98 -0.43 7.03
C THR A 91 14.04 -0.22 5.52
N PHE A 92 14.01 1.04 5.08
CA PHE A 92 14.05 1.36 3.65
C PHE A 92 15.35 0.88 3.00
N ASP A 93 16.48 1.02 3.70
CA ASP A 93 17.79 0.59 3.20
C ASP A 93 17.85 -0.93 2.92
N GLU A 94 17.11 -1.74 3.66
CA GLU A 94 17.09 -3.20 3.48
C GLU A 94 16.27 -3.63 2.25
N VAL A 95 15.23 -2.86 1.90
CA VAL A 95 14.32 -3.20 0.78
C VAL A 95 14.55 -2.37 -0.48
N ARG A 96 15.51 -1.43 -0.47
CA ARG A 96 15.74 -0.46 -1.55
C ARG A 96 16.02 -1.10 -2.92
N ASP A 97 16.62 -2.27 -2.95
CA ASP A 97 16.98 -2.99 -4.18
C ASP A 97 15.92 -4.03 -4.59
N GLU A 98 14.82 -4.10 -3.84
CA GLU A 98 13.73 -5.05 -4.06
C GLU A 98 12.57 -4.45 -4.86
N HIS A 99 11.72 -5.32 -5.41
CA HIS A 99 10.51 -4.93 -6.12
C HIS A 99 9.27 -5.55 -5.45
N PHE A 100 8.19 -4.77 -5.44
CA PHE A 100 6.91 -5.14 -4.80
C PHE A 100 5.73 -4.93 -5.75
N ASP A 101 4.69 -5.74 -5.57
CA ASP A 101 3.43 -5.60 -6.31
C ASP A 101 2.54 -4.50 -5.71
N GLY A 102 2.68 -4.26 -4.41
CA GLY A 102 1.91 -3.26 -3.69
C GLY A 102 2.74 -2.55 -2.62
N LEU A 103 2.48 -1.26 -2.41
CA LEU A 103 2.90 -0.51 -1.23
C LEU A 103 1.68 0.13 -0.59
N ILE A 104 1.56 0.02 0.72
CA ILE A 104 0.53 0.72 1.50
C ILE A 104 1.24 1.71 2.42
N ILE A 105 0.94 3.00 2.27
CA ILE A 105 1.40 4.06 3.16
C ILE A 105 0.23 4.48 4.06
N THR A 106 0.34 4.22 5.36
CA THR A 106 -0.75 4.49 6.31
C THR A 106 -0.90 5.98 6.62
N GLY A 107 -1.96 6.33 7.36
CA GLY A 107 -2.04 7.64 8.00
C GLY A 107 -0.97 7.81 9.09
N ALA A 108 -0.84 9.04 9.56
CA ALA A 108 -0.01 9.43 10.70
C ALA A 108 -0.69 10.59 11.46
N PRO A 109 -0.47 10.73 12.78
CA PRO A 109 -1.07 11.76 13.61
C PRO A 109 -0.30 13.10 13.52
N VAL A 110 0.05 13.53 12.31
CA VAL A 110 0.91 14.73 12.06
C VAL A 110 0.24 15.78 11.17
N GLU A 111 -1.08 15.71 10.98
CA GLU A 111 -1.86 16.58 10.08
C GLU A 111 -1.74 18.09 10.36
N LYS A 112 -1.38 18.46 11.60
CA LYS A 112 -1.25 19.86 12.06
C LYS A 112 0.11 20.48 11.77
N LEU A 113 1.14 19.66 11.47
CA LEU A 113 2.46 20.14 11.08
C LEU A 113 2.47 20.42 9.58
N ASP A 114 3.29 21.36 9.13
CA ASP A 114 3.59 21.44 7.70
C ASP A 114 4.40 20.21 7.27
N PHE A 115 4.31 19.83 5.99
CA PHE A 115 4.88 18.56 5.53
C PHE A 115 6.38 18.49 5.81
N GLU A 116 7.10 19.56 5.50
CA GLU A 116 8.54 19.70 5.69
C GLU A 116 8.97 19.77 7.16
N GLU A 117 8.04 19.99 8.08
CA GLU A 117 8.30 19.98 9.52
C GLU A 117 8.14 18.59 10.15
N VAL A 118 7.65 17.60 9.38
CA VAL A 118 7.59 16.21 9.83
C VAL A 118 8.99 15.61 9.82
N ASP A 119 9.38 14.99 10.94
CA ASP A 119 10.72 14.47 11.21
C ASP A 119 11.21 13.44 10.18
N TYR A 120 10.32 12.57 9.71
CA TYR A 120 10.61 11.58 8.66
C TYR A 120 10.22 12.04 7.25
N TRP A 121 9.93 13.34 7.03
CA TRP A 121 9.52 13.83 5.71
C TRP A 121 10.55 13.57 4.58
N PRO A 122 11.87 13.79 4.78
CA PRO A 122 12.86 13.50 3.75
C PRO A 122 12.89 12.01 3.38
N GLU A 123 12.86 11.13 4.39
CA GLU A 123 12.83 9.67 4.20
C GLU A 123 11.54 9.23 3.48
N LEU A 124 10.40 9.79 3.86
CA LEU A 124 9.12 9.52 3.20
C LEU A 124 9.14 9.95 1.73
N CYS A 125 9.74 11.12 1.41
CA CYS A 125 9.93 11.55 0.02
C CYS A 125 10.80 10.57 -0.77
N GLU A 126 11.87 10.05 -0.17
CA GLU A 126 12.73 9.06 -0.80
C GLU A 126 11.98 7.76 -1.11
N ILE A 127 11.21 7.24 -0.14
CA ILE A 127 10.37 6.06 -0.33
C ILE A 127 9.32 6.29 -1.43
N MET A 128 8.66 7.45 -1.44
CA MET A 128 7.66 7.79 -2.45
C MET A 128 8.27 7.88 -3.86
N GLU A 129 9.46 8.46 -4.00
CA GLU A 129 10.17 8.52 -5.28
C GLU A 129 10.61 7.12 -5.74
N TRP A 130 11.18 6.32 -4.84
CA TRP A 130 11.55 4.92 -5.08
C TRP A 130 10.36 4.08 -5.56
N SER A 131 9.19 4.28 -4.93
CA SER A 131 7.98 3.50 -5.24
C SER A 131 7.53 3.63 -6.70
N LYS A 132 7.86 4.73 -7.39
CA LYS A 132 7.51 4.94 -8.81
C LYS A 132 8.15 3.91 -9.75
N THR A 133 9.25 3.30 -9.35
CA THR A 133 10.04 2.38 -10.17
C THR A 133 10.10 0.96 -9.62
N HIS A 134 9.98 0.81 -8.30
CA HIS A 134 10.13 -0.48 -7.62
C HIS A 134 8.81 -1.08 -7.13
N VAL A 135 7.71 -0.32 -7.18
CA VAL A 135 6.40 -0.79 -6.76
C VAL A 135 5.38 -0.66 -7.90
N HIS A 136 4.64 -1.73 -8.18
CA HIS A 136 3.64 -1.70 -9.24
C HIS A 136 2.44 -0.80 -8.92
N SER A 137 1.96 -0.78 -7.67
CA SER A 137 0.86 0.08 -7.24
C SER A 137 1.00 0.52 -5.79
N THR A 138 0.82 1.82 -5.53
CA THR A 138 0.92 2.39 -4.17
C THR A 138 -0.43 2.94 -3.70
N LEU A 139 -0.95 2.39 -2.61
CA LEU A 139 -2.13 2.86 -1.91
C LEU A 139 -1.73 3.79 -0.76
N HIS A 140 -2.23 5.02 -0.80
CA HIS A 140 -1.99 6.01 0.25
C HIS A 140 -3.27 6.21 1.09
N ILE A 141 -3.15 6.20 2.42
CA ILE A 141 -4.31 6.26 3.34
C ILE A 141 -4.25 7.54 4.19
N CYS A 142 -5.36 8.28 4.27
CA CYS A 142 -5.53 9.44 5.15
C CYS A 142 -4.40 10.47 4.98
N TRP A 143 -3.62 10.79 6.02
CA TRP A 143 -2.48 11.70 5.91
C TRP A 143 -1.42 11.21 4.90
N GLY A 144 -1.21 9.89 4.76
CA GLY A 144 -0.36 9.34 3.71
C GLY A 144 -0.83 9.73 2.30
N ALA A 145 -2.15 9.88 2.10
CA ALA A 145 -2.69 10.38 0.83
C ALA A 145 -2.42 11.88 0.65
N GLN A 146 -2.51 12.68 1.72
CA GLN A 146 -2.13 14.10 1.67
C GLN A 146 -0.63 14.24 1.33
N ALA A 147 0.23 13.46 1.98
CA ALA A 147 1.66 13.42 1.71
C ALA A 147 1.97 13.03 0.26
N GLY A 148 1.38 11.94 -0.23
CA GLY A 148 1.59 11.47 -1.61
C GLY A 148 1.14 12.47 -2.66
N ILE A 149 -0.04 13.07 -2.50
CA ILE A 149 -0.54 14.07 -3.48
C ILE A 149 0.31 15.35 -3.41
N TYR A 150 0.71 15.79 -2.21
CA TYR A 150 1.59 16.94 -2.06
C TYR A 150 2.95 16.71 -2.73
N HIS A 151 3.62 15.60 -2.42
CA HIS A 151 4.94 15.30 -2.95
C HIS A 151 4.93 15.08 -4.47
N HIS A 152 3.95 14.36 -5.01
CA HIS A 152 3.92 14.05 -6.44
C HIS A 152 3.33 15.16 -7.33
N TYR A 153 2.43 15.98 -6.79
CA TYR A 153 1.64 16.93 -7.58
C TYR A 153 1.60 18.36 -6.99
N GLY A 154 2.24 18.61 -5.86
CA GLY A 154 2.30 19.94 -5.24
C GLY A 154 0.97 20.43 -4.67
N VAL A 155 0.00 19.54 -4.41
CA VAL A 155 -1.31 19.94 -3.88
C VAL A 155 -1.21 20.17 -2.37
N PRO A 156 -1.45 21.40 -1.87
CA PRO A 156 -1.33 21.70 -0.45
C PRO A 156 -2.50 21.10 0.35
N LYS A 157 -2.29 20.90 1.66
CA LYS A 157 -3.35 20.55 2.61
C LYS A 157 -3.99 21.80 3.21
N HIS A 158 -5.27 21.71 3.55
CA HIS A 158 -6.03 22.76 4.21
C HIS A 158 -6.64 22.23 5.50
N ALA A 159 -6.47 22.98 6.59
CA ALA A 159 -7.13 22.65 7.85
C ALA A 159 -8.64 22.86 7.74
N LEU A 160 -9.40 21.89 8.26
CA LEU A 160 -10.85 22.04 8.40
C LEU A 160 -11.18 22.89 9.63
N PRO A 161 -12.33 23.60 9.65
CA PRO A 161 -12.78 24.35 10.82
C PRO A 161 -12.97 23.48 12.07
N GLU A 162 -13.37 22.23 11.85
CA GLU A 162 -13.54 21.20 12.89
C GLU A 162 -13.07 19.84 12.39
N LYS A 163 -12.78 18.93 13.32
CA LYS A 163 -12.31 17.60 12.98
C LYS A 163 -13.44 16.80 12.31
N MET A 164 -13.20 16.35 11.07
CA MET A 164 -14.09 15.41 10.39
C MET A 164 -14.06 14.06 11.12
N PHE A 165 -15.19 13.66 11.69
CA PHE A 165 -15.30 12.44 12.50
C PHE A 165 -16.70 11.81 12.33
N GLY A 166 -16.75 10.48 12.16
CA GLY A 166 -17.99 9.71 11.96
C GLY A 166 -17.74 8.21 11.96
#